data_AF-A0A453GQ00-F1
#
_entry.id   AF-A0A453GQ00-F1
#
_cell.length_a   1.000
_cell.length_b   1.000
_cell.length_c   1.000
_cell.angle_alpha   90.00
_cell.angle_beta   90.00
_cell.angle_gamma   90.00
#
_symmetry.space_group_name_H-M   'P 1'
#
loop_
_entity.id
_entity.type
_entity.pdbx_description
1 polymer ?
#
loop_
_entity_poly.entity_id
_entity_poly.type
_entity_poly.pdbx_seq_one_letter_code
_entity_poly.pdbx_strand_id
1 'polypeptide(L)'
;DVIVLRQFLLQRRALWKISPDPSLIDDPQLLQLGSSAVSSSSLTMRFLSSVDLACHPRMAVVILPLLLLLLPLVPPAAAQSWPSCGNSGVYESDSTYEANLRHLSSTLPKKAASSTTLFATDTHGNVPNVIFALALCRGDSNASACEGCLVTAFQDGQDNCPDSKDTTVYYNGNPCMLRFSNKNFLATTDNDKILVIATFASMEMPLNTSIRHDSFRFLLFTLLNNTAQSAANSSRRFTTSRLDVSSLPTVYCLMQCTPDLTADDCAACFHPYSSLTFKHMDDGKGG
;
A
#
# COMPACT_ATOMS: atom_id res chain seq x y z
N ASP A 1 -17.22 7.34 -13.75
CA ASP A 1 -16.13 6.37 -13.95
C ASP A 1 -14.80 7.02 -13.61
N VAL A 2 -14.09 6.49 -12.60
CA VAL A 2 -12.82 7.04 -12.10
C VAL A 2 -11.79 5.92 -12.10
N ILE A 3 -10.80 5.97 -12.99
CA ILE A 3 -9.69 5.00 -12.99
C ILE A 3 -8.59 5.56 -12.09
N VAL A 4 -8.70 5.25 -10.80
CA VAL A 4 -7.58 5.45 -9.89
C VAL A 4 -6.54 4.36 -10.17
N LEU A 5 -5.61 4.65 -11.08
CA LEU A 5 -4.33 3.94 -11.18
C LEU A 5 -3.59 4.15 -9.84
N ARG A 6 -3.85 3.26 -8.89
CA ARG A 6 -3.24 3.29 -7.56
C ARG A 6 -1.87 2.64 -7.65
N GLN A 7 -0.93 3.36 -8.25
CA GLN A 7 0.47 3.00 -8.18
C GLN A 7 0.96 3.23 -6.73
N PHE A 8 1.02 2.16 -5.94
CA PHE A 8 1.33 2.22 -4.51
C PHE A 8 2.84 2.28 -4.23
N LEU A 9 3.17 2.85 -3.05
CA LEU A 9 4.46 2.90 -2.37
C LEU A 9 5.58 1.99 -2.96
N LEU A 10 6.48 2.59 -3.74
CA LEU A 10 7.58 1.92 -4.43
C LEU A 10 8.89 2.12 -3.66
N GLN A 11 9.19 1.27 -2.69
CA GLN A 11 10.38 1.49 -1.86
C GLN A 11 11.66 0.94 -2.51
N ARG A 12 12.73 1.73 -2.50
CA ARG A 12 14.09 1.36 -2.97
C ARG A 12 14.83 0.36 -2.08
N ARG A 13 14.14 -0.30 -1.16
CA ARG A 13 14.67 -1.45 -0.43
C ARG A 13 13.84 -2.70 -0.78
N ALA A 14 13.51 -2.83 -2.09
CA ALA A 14 12.56 -3.78 -2.72
C ALA A 14 13.02 -4.59 -4.03
N LEU A 15 13.10 -5.96 -4.08
CA LEU A 15 13.12 -7.01 -5.18
C LEU A 15 12.60 -8.46 -4.78
N TRP A 16 11.30 -8.81 -4.94
CA TRP A 16 10.91 -10.23 -5.15
C TRP A 16 10.79 -10.48 -6.67
N LYS A 17 11.19 -11.67 -7.11
CA LYS A 17 11.29 -12.07 -8.52
C LYS A 17 10.45 -13.31 -8.76
N ILE A 18 9.52 -13.26 -9.71
CA ILE A 18 8.91 -14.47 -10.28
C ILE A 18 9.60 -14.74 -11.62
N SER A 19 10.23 -15.90 -11.73
CA SER A 19 10.78 -16.43 -12.99
C SER A 19 9.68 -17.18 -13.73
N PRO A 20 9.59 -17.11 -15.06
CA PRO A 20 8.61 -17.89 -15.81
C PRO A 20 9.10 -19.34 -15.99
N ASP A 21 8.59 -20.27 -15.19
CA ASP A 21 8.68 -21.71 -15.45
C ASP A 21 7.26 -22.28 -15.54
N PRO A 22 6.82 -22.83 -16.70
CA PRO A 22 5.42 -23.25 -16.89
C PRO A 22 4.98 -24.53 -16.16
N SER A 23 5.86 -25.16 -15.37
CA SER A 23 5.70 -26.57 -14.93
C SER A 23 5.05 -26.79 -13.55
N LEU A 24 4.56 -25.74 -12.87
CA LEU A 24 4.02 -25.80 -11.49
C LEU A 24 2.56 -25.34 -11.36
N ILE A 25 1.72 -25.62 -12.36
CA ILE A 25 0.32 -25.16 -12.41
C ILE A 25 -0.63 -26.00 -11.52
N ASP A 26 -0.19 -27.17 -11.03
CA ASP A 26 -1.03 -28.14 -10.31
C ASP A 26 -0.74 -28.27 -8.79
N ASP A 27 -0.56 -27.16 -8.07
CA ASP A 27 -0.64 -27.15 -6.58
C ASP A 27 -1.92 -26.43 -6.09
N PRO A 28 -2.91 -27.15 -5.52
CA PRO A 28 -4.18 -26.58 -5.10
C PRO A 28 -4.12 -25.70 -3.84
N GLN A 29 -2.95 -25.55 -3.17
CA GLN A 29 -2.82 -24.73 -1.95
C GLN A 29 -2.78 -23.21 -2.20
N LEU A 30 -2.54 -22.74 -3.43
CA LEU A 30 -2.38 -21.30 -3.76
C LEU A 30 -3.67 -20.58 -4.21
N LEU A 31 -4.83 -21.25 -4.19
CA LEU A 31 -6.07 -20.76 -4.82
C LEU A 31 -7.10 -20.07 -3.89
N GLN A 32 -6.77 -19.79 -2.61
CA GLN A 32 -7.76 -19.30 -1.63
C GLN A 32 -7.78 -17.79 -1.31
N LEU A 33 -6.86 -16.96 -1.83
CA LEU A 33 -6.80 -15.52 -1.51
C LEU A 33 -7.34 -14.58 -2.61
N GLY A 34 -8.26 -15.07 -3.46
CA GLY A 34 -8.82 -14.31 -4.59
C GLY A 34 -10.35 -14.09 -4.59
N SER A 35 -11.11 -14.68 -3.66
CA SER A 35 -12.56 -14.91 -3.87
C SER A 35 -13.45 -14.59 -2.67
N SER A 36 -13.25 -13.45 -1.99
CA SER A 36 -14.13 -13.01 -0.88
C SER A 36 -14.26 -11.49 -0.76
N ALA A 37 -14.68 -10.82 -1.85
CA ALA A 37 -15.00 -9.39 -1.83
C ALA A 37 -16.16 -9.03 -2.79
N VAL A 38 -17.26 -9.81 -2.77
CA VAL A 38 -18.54 -9.27 -3.26
C VAL A 38 -18.93 -8.14 -2.31
N SER A 39 -18.86 -6.91 -2.82
CA SER A 39 -19.08 -5.69 -2.04
C SER A 39 -20.42 -5.71 -1.30
N SER A 40 -20.39 -5.87 0.02
CA SER A 40 -21.56 -5.75 0.91
C SER A 40 -22.24 -4.37 0.78
N SER A 41 -21.51 -3.36 0.31
CA SER A 41 -22.04 -2.03 -0.04
C SER A 41 -23.09 -2.07 -1.15
N SER A 42 -23.02 -3.04 -2.07
CA SER A 42 -23.97 -3.17 -3.18
C SER A 42 -25.31 -3.76 -2.74
N LEU A 43 -25.32 -4.69 -1.78
CA LEU A 43 -26.58 -5.20 -1.20
C LEU A 43 -27.23 -4.16 -0.29
N THR A 44 -26.46 -3.46 0.56
CA THR A 44 -27.01 -2.45 1.47
C THR A 44 -27.56 -1.22 0.74
N MET A 45 -26.91 -0.75 -0.33
CA MET A 45 -27.50 0.30 -1.18
C MET A 45 -28.79 -0.16 -1.87
N ARG A 46 -28.84 -1.40 -2.39
CA ARG A 46 -30.06 -1.92 -3.03
C ARG A 46 -31.23 -2.05 -2.05
N PHE A 47 -30.97 -2.47 -0.81
CA PHE A 47 -32.00 -2.47 0.24
C PHE A 47 -32.49 -1.05 0.55
N LEU A 48 -31.60 -0.09 0.78
CA LEU A 48 -31.98 1.30 1.08
C LEU A 48 -32.73 1.99 -0.08
N SER A 49 -32.44 1.64 -1.34
CA SER A 49 -33.16 2.17 -2.52
C SER A 49 -34.57 1.62 -2.71
N SER A 50 -34.98 0.62 -1.94
CA SER A 50 -36.26 -0.10 -2.11
C SER A 50 -37.27 0.13 -0.98
N VAL A 51 -36.92 0.95 0.01
CA VAL A 51 -37.82 1.31 1.12
C VAL A 51 -38.06 2.81 1.12
N ASP A 52 -39.17 3.25 0.53
CA ASP A 52 -39.64 4.65 0.59
C ASP A 52 -40.05 5.02 2.02
N LEU A 53 -39.05 5.36 2.84
CA LEU A 53 -39.18 5.66 4.27
C LEU A 53 -40.07 6.90 4.52
N ALA A 54 -40.32 7.71 3.48
CA ALA A 54 -41.20 8.87 3.50
C ALA A 54 -42.69 8.54 3.68
N CYS A 55 -43.15 7.33 3.36
CA CYS A 55 -44.59 7.00 3.39
C CYS A 55 -45.11 6.39 4.70
N HIS A 56 -44.26 5.89 5.60
CA HIS A 56 -44.70 5.10 6.77
C HIS A 56 -43.95 5.45 8.07
N PRO A 57 -44.33 6.54 8.78
CA PRO A 57 -43.61 7.03 9.95
C PRO A 57 -43.55 6.02 11.12
N ARG A 58 -44.52 5.10 11.21
CA ARG A 58 -44.50 4.02 12.23
C ARG A 58 -43.41 2.97 11.98
N MET A 59 -43.01 2.74 10.74
CA MET A 59 -41.95 1.79 10.41
C MET A 59 -40.56 2.38 10.69
N ALA A 60 -40.39 3.69 10.45
CA ALA A 60 -39.13 4.40 10.72
C ALA A 60 -38.71 4.32 12.20
N VAL A 61 -39.67 4.39 13.14
CA VAL A 61 -39.41 4.27 14.60
C VAL A 61 -38.85 2.90 15.00
N VAL A 62 -39.10 1.84 14.23
CA VAL A 62 -38.56 0.48 14.47
C VAL A 62 -37.27 0.24 13.69
N ILE A 63 -37.22 0.68 12.43
CA ILE A 63 -36.07 0.47 11.54
C ILE A 63 -34.84 1.26 11.99
N LEU A 64 -35.00 2.51 12.43
CA LEU A 64 -33.86 3.37 12.81
C LEU A 64 -33.06 2.84 14.03
N PRO A 65 -33.68 2.47 15.18
CA PRO A 65 -32.94 1.88 16.29
C PRO A 65 -32.39 0.49 15.96
N LEU A 66 -33.06 -0.29 15.09
CA LEU A 66 -32.52 -1.57 14.62
C LEU A 66 -31.28 -1.37 13.74
N LEU A 67 -31.27 -0.36 12.87
CA LEU A 67 -30.08 0.03 12.08
C LEU A 67 -28.93 0.44 13.02
N LEU A 68 -29.22 1.26 14.03
CA LEU A 68 -28.23 1.70 15.02
C LEU A 68 -27.67 0.54 15.86
N LEU A 69 -28.47 -0.49 16.15
CA LEU A 69 -27.99 -1.73 16.78
C LEU A 69 -27.11 -2.59 15.85
N LEU A 70 -27.29 -2.48 14.53
CA LEU A 70 -26.56 -3.25 13.52
C LEU A 70 -25.29 -2.56 13.01
N LEU A 71 -25.15 -1.24 13.19
CA LEU A 71 -23.93 -0.49 12.88
C LEU A 71 -22.63 -1.11 13.46
N PRO A 72 -22.57 -1.56 14.74
CA PRO A 72 -21.35 -2.19 15.29
C PRO A 72 -21.09 -3.62 14.79
N LEU A 73 -22.00 -4.23 14.02
CA LEU A 73 -21.78 -5.53 13.37
C LEU A 73 -21.14 -5.42 11.98
N VAL A 74 -20.96 -4.20 11.45
CA VAL A 74 -20.16 -4.00 10.25
C VAL A 74 -18.69 -4.04 10.68
N PRO A 75 -17.91 -5.09 10.34
CA PRO A 75 -16.47 -5.04 10.59
C PRO A 75 -15.92 -3.82 9.86
N PRO A 76 -15.04 -3.01 10.48
CA PRO A 76 -14.40 -1.92 9.77
C PRO A 76 -13.76 -2.51 8.52
N ALA A 77 -14.04 -1.91 7.35
CA ALA A 77 -13.56 -2.43 6.07
C ALA A 77 -12.06 -2.65 6.18
N ALA A 78 -11.65 -3.91 6.24
CA ALA A 78 -10.31 -4.28 6.70
C ALA A 78 -9.29 -3.53 5.86
N ALA A 79 -8.47 -2.71 6.51
CA ALA A 79 -7.47 -1.92 5.81
C ALA A 79 -6.44 -2.89 5.24
N GLN A 80 -6.62 -3.27 3.96
CA GLN A 80 -5.85 -4.34 3.34
C GLN A 80 -4.36 -4.08 3.53
N SER A 81 -3.73 -4.97 4.30
CA SER A 81 -2.32 -4.97 4.61
C SER A 81 -1.63 -6.07 3.82
N TRP A 82 -0.39 -5.80 3.39
CA TRP A 82 0.48 -6.78 2.75
C TRP A 82 1.73 -6.96 3.61
N PRO A 83 1.68 -7.88 4.59
CA PRO A 83 2.83 -8.27 5.37
C PRO A 83 3.81 -9.10 4.53
N SER A 84 5.09 -8.98 4.81
CA SER A 84 6.17 -9.71 4.14
C SER A 84 7.26 -10.10 5.14
N CYS A 85 7.24 -11.37 5.51
CA CYS A 85 8.18 -11.98 6.43
C CYS A 85 9.46 -12.36 5.68
N GLY A 86 10.60 -11.94 6.21
CA GLY A 86 11.92 -12.25 5.70
C GLY A 86 12.58 -13.42 6.43
N ASN A 87 13.72 -13.86 5.90
CA ASN A 87 14.42 -15.05 6.37
C ASN A 87 15.72 -14.70 7.14
N SER A 88 15.63 -13.77 8.09
CA SER A 88 16.76 -13.40 8.97
C SER A 88 16.73 -14.08 10.34
N GLY A 89 15.86 -15.08 10.48
CA GLY A 89 15.61 -15.86 11.70
C GLY A 89 14.37 -15.40 12.46
N VAL A 90 14.04 -16.15 13.51
CA VAL A 90 13.00 -15.80 14.50
C VAL A 90 13.63 -15.39 15.82
N TYR A 91 12.90 -14.66 16.66
CA TYR A 91 13.20 -14.45 18.08
C TYR A 91 12.45 -15.46 18.95
N GLU A 92 12.82 -15.53 20.23
CA GLU A 92 12.10 -16.31 21.25
C GLU A 92 11.19 -15.36 22.02
N SER A 93 10.04 -15.86 22.49
CA SER A 93 9.15 -15.10 23.38
C SER A 93 9.88 -14.70 24.67
N ASP A 94 9.54 -13.53 25.22
CA ASP A 94 10.20 -12.89 26.37
C ASP A 94 11.70 -12.59 26.19
N SER A 95 12.23 -12.72 24.96
CA SER A 95 13.63 -12.40 24.67
C SER A 95 13.93 -10.89 24.68
N THR A 96 15.21 -10.55 24.82
CA THR A 96 15.68 -9.16 24.66
C THR A 96 15.33 -8.57 23.29
N TYR A 97 15.25 -9.39 22.24
CA TYR A 97 14.82 -8.92 20.92
C TYR A 97 13.36 -8.47 20.93
N GLU A 98 12.46 -9.26 21.53
CA GLU A 98 11.04 -8.88 21.66
C GLU A 98 10.88 -7.60 22.50
N ALA A 99 11.62 -7.47 23.61
CA ALA A 99 11.63 -6.25 24.43
C ALA A 99 12.09 -5.02 23.62
N ASN A 100 13.12 -5.17 22.78
CA ASN A 100 13.61 -4.11 21.88
C ASN A 100 12.57 -3.75 20.80
N LEU A 101 11.85 -4.74 20.26
CA LEU A 101 10.77 -4.52 19.28
C LEU A 101 9.59 -3.77 19.91
N ARG A 102 9.22 -4.14 21.15
CA ARG A 102 8.19 -3.48 21.95
C ARG A 102 8.54 -2.04 22.32
N HIS A 103 9.82 -1.74 22.52
CA HIS A 103 10.29 -0.36 22.66
C HIS A 103 10.07 0.44 21.35
N LEU A 104 10.48 -0.13 20.21
CA LEU A 104 10.33 0.51 18.91
C LEU A 104 8.87 0.72 18.50
N SER A 105 7.97 -0.22 18.77
CA SER A 105 6.54 -0.07 18.47
C SER A 105 5.88 1.05 19.27
N SER A 106 6.39 1.37 20.46
CA SER A 106 5.91 2.49 21.28
C SER A 106 6.47 3.87 20.90
N THR A 107 7.62 3.92 20.22
CA THR A 107 8.37 5.17 19.98
C THR A 107 8.40 5.60 18.52
N LEU A 108 8.60 4.66 17.58
CA LEU A 108 8.79 4.95 16.16
C LEU A 108 7.53 5.55 15.48
N PRO A 109 6.28 5.09 15.75
CA PRO A 109 5.09 5.70 15.17
C PRO A 109 4.97 7.19 15.43
N LYS A 110 5.15 7.59 16.70
CA LYS A 110 5.12 9.00 17.12
C LYS A 110 6.29 9.81 16.57
N LYS A 111 7.48 9.20 16.48
CA LYS A 111 8.68 9.80 15.87
C LYS A 111 8.46 10.14 14.39
N ALA A 112 7.86 9.23 13.63
CA ALA A 112 7.49 9.46 12.22
C ALA A 112 6.37 10.50 12.09
N ALA A 113 5.30 10.40 12.88
CA ALA A 113 4.17 11.32 12.83
C ALA A 113 4.52 12.76 13.23
N SER A 114 5.49 12.95 14.13
CA SER A 114 6.02 14.25 14.53
C SER A 114 7.03 14.84 13.52
N SER A 115 7.51 14.04 12.57
CA SER A 115 8.45 14.47 11.54
C SER A 115 7.75 15.27 10.44
N THR A 116 8.36 16.37 10.00
CA THR A 116 7.85 17.18 8.88
C THR A 116 7.74 16.40 7.57
N THR A 117 8.49 15.30 7.44
CA THR A 117 8.49 14.41 6.28
C THR A 117 7.65 13.15 6.44
N LEU A 118 6.98 12.96 7.59
CA LEU A 118 6.19 11.76 7.95
C LEU A 118 7.00 10.45 7.85
N PHE A 119 8.28 10.56 8.17
CA PHE A 119 9.28 9.51 8.07
C PHE A 119 10.19 9.53 9.29
N ALA A 120 10.54 8.36 9.77
CA ALA A 120 11.59 8.18 10.76
C ALA A 120 12.26 6.82 10.60
N THR A 121 13.53 6.77 11.00
CA THR A 121 14.26 5.52 11.24
C THR A 121 14.65 5.44 12.71
N ASP A 122 14.94 4.23 13.18
CA ASP A 122 15.55 4.02 14.49
C ASP A 122 16.45 2.80 14.51
N THR A 123 17.28 2.69 15.56
CA THR A 123 18.08 1.50 15.82
C THR A 123 18.15 1.28 17.32
N HIS A 124 17.69 0.11 17.77
CA HIS A 124 17.57 -0.19 19.19
C HIS A 124 18.18 -1.56 19.54
N GLY A 125 18.76 -1.67 20.74
CA GLY A 125 19.47 -2.86 21.19
C GLY A 125 20.91 -2.99 20.67
N ASN A 126 21.56 -4.07 21.07
CA ASN A 126 22.92 -4.45 20.69
C ASN A 126 22.93 -5.87 20.11
N VAL A 127 23.91 -6.20 19.26
CA VAL A 127 24.12 -7.57 18.73
C VAL A 127 24.14 -8.60 19.88
N PRO A 128 23.40 -9.72 19.79
CA PRO A 128 22.62 -10.23 18.65
C PRO A 128 21.17 -9.71 18.56
N ASN A 129 20.75 -8.85 19.48
CA ASN A 129 19.37 -8.38 19.66
C ASN A 129 19.12 -6.97 19.09
N VAL A 130 19.99 -6.48 18.20
CA VAL A 130 19.82 -5.18 17.54
C VAL A 130 18.67 -5.23 16.53
N ILE A 131 17.90 -4.15 16.45
CA ILE A 131 16.83 -3.95 15.47
C ILE A 131 17.05 -2.62 14.78
N PHE A 132 17.14 -2.66 13.46
CA PHE A 132 17.06 -1.50 12.57
C PHE A 132 15.61 -1.35 12.14
N ALA A 133 15.05 -0.15 12.17
CA ALA A 133 13.64 0.09 11.85
C ALA A 133 13.43 1.35 11.02
N LEU A 134 12.39 1.32 10.18
CA LEU A 134 11.99 2.38 9.26
C LEU A 134 10.47 2.47 9.22
N ALA A 135 9.96 3.69 9.37
CA ALA A 135 8.55 4.01 9.27
C ALA A 135 8.34 5.15 8.26
N LEU A 136 7.42 4.97 7.32
CA LEU A 136 7.07 5.94 6.29
C LEU A 136 5.55 6.00 6.15
N CYS A 137 4.95 7.18 6.29
CA CYS A 137 3.55 7.39 5.90
C CYS A 137 3.45 8.05 4.53
N ARG A 138 2.29 7.94 3.86
CA ARG A 138 2.05 8.65 2.60
C ARG A 138 2.20 10.16 2.80
N GLY A 139 2.91 10.83 1.89
CA GLY A 139 3.39 12.19 2.09
C GLY A 139 2.31 13.30 2.20
N ASP A 140 1.04 13.00 1.97
CA ASP A 140 -0.12 13.89 2.18
C ASP A 140 -0.97 13.52 3.42
N SER A 141 -0.56 12.51 4.20
CA SER A 141 -1.24 12.12 5.45
C SER A 141 -1.15 13.21 6.51
N ASN A 142 -2.11 13.24 7.44
CA ASN A 142 -1.97 13.99 8.68
C ASN A 142 -1.23 13.16 9.75
N ALA A 143 -0.68 13.83 10.78
CA ALA A 143 0.12 13.19 11.81
C ALA A 143 -0.63 12.06 12.57
N SER A 144 -1.87 12.30 12.97
CA SER A 144 -2.67 11.30 13.72
C SER A 144 -2.99 10.05 12.89
N ALA A 145 -3.29 10.21 11.61
CA ALA A 145 -3.48 9.09 10.68
C ALA A 145 -2.18 8.31 10.42
N CYS A 146 -1.05 9.03 10.37
CA CYS A 146 0.28 8.43 10.25
C CYS A 146 0.65 7.59 11.50
N GLU A 147 0.50 8.16 12.69
CA GLU A 147 0.77 7.47 13.97
C GLU A 147 -0.13 6.24 14.11
N GLY A 148 -1.44 6.39 13.90
CA GLY A 148 -2.40 5.30 13.96
C GLY A 148 -2.07 4.15 13.00
N CYS A 149 -1.77 4.47 11.73
CA CYS A 149 -1.38 3.44 10.75
C CYS A 149 -0.12 2.68 11.18
N LEU A 150 0.91 3.38 11.67
CA LEU A 150 2.17 2.75 12.07
C LEU A 150 2.02 1.89 13.34
N VAL A 151 1.14 2.29 14.28
CA VAL A 151 0.78 1.45 15.43
C VAL A 151 0.12 0.15 14.95
N THR A 152 -0.88 0.21 14.05
CA THR A 152 -1.49 -0.98 13.47
C THR A 152 -0.48 -1.80 12.66
N ALA A 153 0.48 -1.16 11.97
CA ALA A 153 1.53 -1.85 11.23
C ALA A 153 2.47 -2.69 12.10
N PHE A 154 2.77 -2.24 13.32
CA PHE A 154 3.51 -3.07 14.28
C PHE A 154 2.67 -4.26 14.76
N GLN A 155 1.37 -4.07 14.97
CA GLN A 155 0.45 -5.14 15.40
C GLN A 155 0.29 -6.20 14.30
N ASP A 156 -0.28 -5.84 13.15
CA ASP A 156 -0.46 -6.73 11.99
C ASP A 156 0.86 -7.38 11.55
N GLY A 157 1.98 -6.67 11.68
CA GLY A 157 3.31 -7.20 11.37
C GLY A 157 3.72 -8.36 12.27
N GLN A 158 3.40 -8.31 13.56
CA GLN A 158 3.65 -9.42 14.49
C GLN A 158 2.61 -10.54 14.33
N ASP A 159 1.34 -10.19 14.09
CA ASP A 159 0.25 -11.17 13.93
C ASP A 159 0.40 -12.01 12.64
N ASN A 160 0.89 -11.41 11.55
CA ASN A 160 1.07 -12.10 10.25
C ASN A 160 2.50 -12.62 10.02
N CYS A 161 3.49 -12.10 10.73
CA CYS A 161 4.88 -12.60 10.71
C CYS A 161 5.35 -12.94 12.14
N PRO A 162 4.73 -13.96 12.78
CA PRO A 162 5.02 -14.32 14.16
C PRO A 162 6.51 -14.56 14.38
N ASP A 163 7.04 -13.95 15.43
CA ASP A 163 8.42 -14.01 15.89
C ASP A 163 9.50 -13.64 14.85
N SER A 164 9.15 -13.06 13.69
CA SER A 164 10.12 -12.80 12.62
C SER A 164 11.09 -11.66 12.94
N LYS A 165 12.37 -11.84 12.61
CA LYS A 165 13.42 -10.80 12.70
C LYS A 165 13.61 -9.99 11.42
N ASP A 166 12.71 -10.08 10.43
CA ASP A 166 12.67 -9.20 9.25
C ASP A 166 11.22 -9.10 8.76
N THR A 167 10.50 -8.08 9.22
CA THR A 167 9.09 -7.88 8.83
C THR A 167 8.95 -6.58 8.06
N THR A 168 8.14 -6.60 7.00
CA THR A 168 7.73 -5.41 6.25
C THR A 168 6.21 -5.44 6.11
N VAL A 169 5.53 -4.32 6.35
CA VAL A 169 4.07 -4.20 6.21
C VAL A 169 3.75 -2.97 5.39
N TYR A 170 2.88 -3.13 4.39
CA TYR A 170 2.33 -2.05 3.57
C TYR A 170 0.81 -1.97 3.72
N TYR A 171 0.24 -0.78 3.87
CA TYR A 171 -1.22 -0.58 3.92
C TYR A 171 -1.79 0.08 2.66
N ASN A 172 -3.02 -0.32 2.29
CA ASN A 172 -3.81 0.33 1.24
C ASN A 172 -4.63 1.52 1.77
N GLY A 173 -5.39 1.31 2.86
CA GLY A 173 -6.47 2.20 3.29
C GLY A 173 -5.98 3.56 3.79
N ASN A 174 -5.20 3.55 4.87
CA ASN A 174 -4.34 4.66 5.26
C ASN A 174 -2.91 4.24 4.89
N PRO A 175 -2.36 4.65 3.75
CA PRO A 175 -1.08 4.11 3.29
C PRO A 175 0.10 4.55 4.17
N CYS A 176 0.64 3.60 4.93
CA CYS A 176 1.96 3.65 5.53
C CYS A 176 2.73 2.35 5.25
N MET A 177 4.02 2.41 5.49
CA MET A 177 4.97 1.32 5.41
C MET A 177 5.77 1.26 6.73
N LEU A 178 5.85 0.06 7.30
CA LEU A 178 6.76 -0.27 8.38
C LEU A 178 7.75 -1.33 7.88
N ARG A 179 9.03 -1.19 8.24
CA ARG A 179 10.00 -2.29 8.16
C ARG A 179 10.87 -2.33 9.39
N PHE A 180 11.13 -3.51 9.93
CA PHE A 180 12.16 -3.73 10.94
C PHE A 180 12.96 -5.00 10.63
N SER A 181 14.25 -5.01 10.97
CA SER A 181 15.08 -6.22 10.88
C SER A 181 16.29 -6.20 11.81
N ASN A 182 16.79 -7.39 12.17
CA ASN A 182 18.11 -7.59 12.76
C ASN A 182 19.28 -7.37 11.77
N LYS A 183 19.02 -7.29 10.47
CA LYS A 183 20.01 -6.92 9.44
C LYS A 183 19.96 -5.41 9.20
N ASN A 184 21.12 -4.77 9.04
CA ASN A 184 21.22 -3.34 8.80
C ASN A 184 20.84 -2.96 7.36
N PHE A 185 19.55 -3.00 7.04
CA PHE A 185 19.02 -2.52 5.78
C PHE A 185 19.03 -0.98 5.69
N LEU A 186 19.38 -0.25 6.74
CA LEU A 186 19.47 1.23 6.73
C LEU A 186 20.79 1.72 6.10
N ALA A 187 21.84 0.89 6.07
CA ALA A 187 23.13 1.24 5.47
C ALA A 187 23.19 1.19 3.93
N THR A 188 22.26 0.49 3.27
CA THR A 188 22.33 0.18 1.82
C THR A 188 21.17 0.78 1.02
N THR A 189 21.45 1.50 -0.06
CA THR A 189 20.43 2.06 -0.98
C THR A 189 19.85 1.01 -1.96
N ASP A 190 19.96 -0.27 -1.60
CA ASP A 190 19.72 -1.43 -2.46
C ASP A 190 18.31 -2.02 -2.33
N ASN A 191 17.78 -2.46 -3.46
CA ASN A 191 16.40 -2.90 -3.67
C ASN A 191 16.11 -4.38 -3.18
N ASP A 192 15.77 -4.67 -1.89
CA ASP A 192 15.47 -6.04 -1.28
C ASP A 192 14.14 -6.83 -1.59
N LYS A 193 12.90 -6.39 -1.23
CA LYS A 193 11.54 -7.01 -1.55
C LYS A 193 10.45 -6.20 -2.42
N ILE A 194 10.36 -6.25 -3.79
CA ILE A 194 9.41 -5.48 -4.72
C ILE A 194 7.98 -5.94 -4.49
N LEU A 195 7.09 -4.98 -4.26
CA LEU A 195 5.64 -5.19 -4.25
C LEU A 195 4.98 -4.50 -5.45
N VAL A 196 4.44 -5.29 -6.37
CA VAL A 196 3.53 -4.82 -7.43
C VAL A 196 2.13 -5.30 -7.09
N ILE A 197 1.21 -4.37 -6.85
CA ILE A 197 -0.21 -4.65 -6.66
C ILE A 197 -0.94 -4.11 -7.89
N ALA A 198 -1.25 -4.99 -8.83
CA ALA A 198 -2.13 -4.66 -9.95
C ALA A 198 -3.59 -4.84 -9.50
N THR A 199 -4.43 -3.82 -9.70
CA THR A 199 -5.86 -3.94 -9.45
C THR A 199 -6.57 -4.23 -10.77
N PHE A 200 -7.02 -5.47 -10.96
CA PHE A 200 -7.70 -5.91 -12.19
C PHE A 200 -9.15 -5.41 -12.26
N ALA A 201 -9.35 -4.09 -12.24
CA ALA A 201 -10.53 -3.54 -12.91
C ALA A 201 -10.31 -3.78 -14.41
N SER A 202 -11.12 -4.65 -15.02
CA SER A 202 -11.02 -4.97 -16.44
C SER A 202 -11.14 -3.68 -17.25
N MET A 203 -9.99 -3.17 -17.71
CA MET A 203 -9.91 -1.98 -18.56
C MET A 203 -10.35 -2.38 -19.96
N GLU A 204 -11.66 -2.53 -20.15
CA GLU A 204 -12.32 -2.40 -21.45
C GLU A 204 -12.18 -0.95 -21.93
N MET A 205 -10.94 -0.55 -22.20
CA MET A 205 -10.63 0.69 -22.89
C MET A 205 -11.04 0.50 -24.34
N PRO A 206 -11.97 1.30 -24.89
CA PRO A 206 -12.33 1.25 -26.31
C PRO A 206 -11.24 1.92 -27.16
N LEU A 207 -9.99 1.44 -27.03
CA LEU A 207 -8.81 1.85 -27.78
C LEU A 207 -8.81 1.23 -29.19
N ASN A 208 -9.93 1.37 -29.90
CA ASN A 208 -10.20 0.74 -31.20
C ASN A 208 -9.40 1.35 -32.38
N THR A 209 -8.31 2.08 -32.09
CA THR A 209 -7.44 2.76 -33.07
C THR A 209 -6.01 2.84 -32.51
N SER A 210 -4.99 2.33 -33.23
CA SER A 210 -3.61 2.29 -32.69
C SER A 210 -3.04 3.69 -32.40
N ILE A 211 -3.42 4.70 -33.19
CA ILE A 211 -3.03 6.11 -32.97
C ILE A 211 -3.44 6.60 -31.56
N ARG A 212 -4.59 6.16 -31.05
CA ARG A 212 -5.07 6.51 -29.70
C ARG A 212 -4.29 5.76 -28.61
N HIS A 213 -3.86 4.54 -28.89
CA HIS A 213 -3.01 3.74 -28.02
C HIS A 213 -1.64 4.41 -27.84
N ASP A 214 -0.96 4.78 -28.93
CA ASP A 214 0.35 5.42 -28.89
C ASP A 214 0.29 6.81 -28.21
N SER A 215 -0.77 7.58 -28.48
CA SER A 215 -1.03 8.86 -27.81
C SER A 215 -1.21 8.69 -26.30
N PHE A 216 -1.97 7.68 -25.86
CA PHE A 216 -2.14 7.39 -24.43
C PHE A 216 -0.83 6.94 -23.77
N ARG A 217 -0.04 6.08 -24.42
CA ARG A 217 1.28 5.65 -23.94
C ARG A 217 2.21 6.83 -23.72
N PHE A 218 2.25 7.77 -24.67
CA PHE A 218 3.08 8.98 -24.56
C PHE A 218 2.62 9.88 -23.41
N LEU A 219 1.31 10.10 -23.25
CA LEU A 219 0.76 10.90 -22.14
C LEU A 219 1.01 10.23 -20.78
N LEU A 220 0.88 8.91 -20.68
CA LEU A 220 1.18 8.14 -19.50
C LEU A 220 2.69 8.18 -19.16
N PHE A 221 3.57 8.08 -20.16
CA PHE A 221 5.02 8.20 -19.97
C PHE A 221 5.40 9.59 -19.44
N THR A 222 4.79 10.62 -20.02
CA THR A 222 4.94 12.00 -19.57
C THR A 222 4.43 12.18 -18.13
N LEU A 223 3.27 11.59 -17.80
CA LEU A 223 2.73 11.61 -16.44
C LEU A 223 3.68 10.93 -15.45
N LEU A 224 4.10 9.69 -15.71
CA LEU A 224 4.99 8.92 -14.84
C LEU A 224 6.32 9.66 -14.61
N ASN A 225 6.97 10.12 -15.67
CA ASN A 225 8.26 10.81 -15.58
C ASN A 225 8.16 12.15 -14.84
N ASN A 226 7.14 12.97 -15.13
CA ASN A 226 6.94 14.24 -14.43
C ASN A 226 6.58 14.03 -12.95
N THR A 227 5.85 12.97 -12.63
CA THR A 227 5.52 12.56 -11.25
C THR A 227 6.77 12.07 -10.52
N ALA A 228 7.62 11.28 -11.18
CA ALA A 228 8.90 10.81 -10.65
C ALA A 228 9.81 11.97 -10.26
N GLN A 229 10.02 12.93 -11.17
CA GLN A 229 10.86 14.11 -10.94
C GLN A 229 10.27 15.02 -9.87
N SER A 230 8.95 15.23 -9.87
CA SER A 230 8.28 16.09 -8.88
C SER A 230 8.28 15.47 -7.48
N ALA A 231 8.15 14.13 -7.37
CA ALA A 231 8.33 13.41 -6.11
C ALA A 231 9.79 13.49 -5.65
N ALA A 232 10.74 13.19 -6.54
CA ALA A 232 12.18 13.24 -6.24
C ALA A 232 12.62 14.63 -5.74
N ASN A 233 12.07 15.71 -6.29
CA ASN A 233 12.40 17.08 -5.90
C ASN A 233 11.63 17.60 -4.67
N SER A 234 10.63 16.88 -4.15
CA SER A 234 9.88 17.32 -2.96
C SER A 234 10.58 16.90 -1.66
N SER A 235 10.44 17.70 -0.60
CA SER A 235 11.05 17.44 0.72
C SER A 235 10.53 16.18 1.40
N ARG A 236 9.30 15.75 1.05
CA ARG A 236 8.69 14.48 1.51
C ARG A 236 9.01 13.30 0.59
N ARG A 237 9.79 13.52 -0.47
CA ARG A 237 10.05 12.57 -1.56
C ARG A 237 8.77 11.95 -2.15
N PHE A 238 7.69 12.73 -2.16
CA PHE A 238 6.32 12.34 -2.47
C PHE A 238 5.68 13.33 -3.44
N THR A 239 4.89 12.83 -4.38
CA THR A 239 3.91 13.65 -5.10
C THR A 239 2.75 12.82 -5.62
N THR A 240 1.66 13.49 -5.96
CA THR A 240 0.56 12.94 -6.77
C THR A 240 0.35 13.79 -8.00
N SER A 241 -0.20 13.17 -9.04
CA SER A 241 -0.58 13.85 -10.28
C SER A 241 -1.82 13.18 -10.88
N ARG A 242 -2.38 13.81 -11.91
CA ARG A 242 -3.46 13.24 -12.71
C ARG A 242 -3.33 13.64 -14.17
N LEU A 243 -3.74 12.74 -15.05
CA LEU A 243 -3.95 12.98 -16.47
C LEU A 243 -5.46 12.99 -16.72
N ASP A 244 -5.97 14.12 -17.17
CA ASP A 244 -7.39 14.32 -17.50
C ASP A 244 -7.49 14.59 -19.00
N VAL A 245 -8.16 13.69 -19.73
CA VAL A 245 -8.30 13.73 -21.19
C VAL A 245 -9.76 13.40 -21.48
N SER A 246 -10.49 14.31 -22.11
CA SER A 246 -11.96 14.23 -22.29
C SER A 246 -12.51 12.98 -22.99
N SER A 247 -11.65 12.14 -23.56
CA SER A 247 -12.01 10.87 -24.22
C SER A 247 -11.53 9.61 -23.48
N LEU A 248 -10.96 9.76 -22.28
CA LEU A 248 -10.43 8.67 -21.45
C LEU A 248 -10.82 8.91 -19.98
N PRO A 249 -10.97 7.86 -19.15
CA PRO A 249 -11.11 8.05 -17.72
C PRO A 249 -9.88 8.76 -17.13
N THR A 250 -10.09 9.68 -16.18
CA THR A 250 -8.99 10.38 -15.50
C THR A 250 -8.05 9.36 -14.85
N VAL A 251 -6.77 9.40 -15.23
CA VAL A 251 -5.72 8.55 -14.67
C VAL A 251 -5.05 9.32 -13.53
N TYR A 252 -4.88 8.66 -12.39
CA TYR A 252 -4.14 9.18 -11.24
C TYR A 252 -2.76 8.54 -11.19
N CYS A 253 -1.77 9.25 -10.64
CA CYS A 253 -0.46 8.70 -10.36
C CYS A 253 0.04 9.21 -9.01
N LEU A 254 0.78 8.36 -8.30
CA LEU A 254 1.42 8.65 -7.03
C LEU A 254 2.84 8.09 -7.12
N MET A 255 3.82 8.88 -6.70
CA MET A 255 5.18 8.38 -6.52
C MET A 255 5.72 8.81 -5.16
N GLN A 256 6.37 7.87 -4.49
CA GLN A 256 6.99 8.10 -3.20
C GLN A 256 8.24 7.23 -3.03
N CYS A 257 9.33 7.85 -2.61
CA CYS A 257 10.48 7.14 -2.03
C CYS A 257 10.67 7.62 -0.58
N THR A 258 11.65 7.08 0.15
CA THR A 258 11.89 7.51 1.54
C THR A 258 12.73 8.80 1.61
N PRO A 259 12.40 9.75 2.50
CA PRO A 259 13.12 11.03 2.68
C PRO A 259 14.62 10.97 3.01
N ASP A 260 15.17 9.82 3.36
CA ASP A 260 16.62 9.61 3.54
C ASP A 260 17.41 9.56 2.21
N LEU A 261 16.74 9.28 1.09
CA LEU A 261 17.39 9.23 -0.23
C LEU A 261 17.69 10.62 -0.79
N THR A 262 18.75 10.74 -1.59
CA THR A 262 19.00 11.94 -2.41
C THR A 262 17.92 12.12 -3.48
N ALA A 263 17.89 13.28 -4.15
CA ALA A 263 16.96 13.48 -5.27
C ALA A 263 17.25 12.49 -6.41
N ASP A 264 18.53 12.26 -6.72
CA ASP A 264 18.96 11.36 -7.79
C ASP A 264 18.68 9.90 -7.46
N ASP A 265 18.95 9.46 -6.22
CA ASP A 265 18.60 8.10 -5.76
C ASP A 265 17.08 7.86 -5.80
N CYS A 266 16.30 8.90 -5.46
CA CYS A 266 14.85 8.86 -5.53
C CYS A 266 14.34 8.82 -6.97
N ALA A 267 14.87 9.64 -7.88
CA ALA A 267 14.51 9.61 -9.30
C ALA A 267 14.87 8.26 -9.93
N ALA A 268 16.05 7.74 -9.60
CA ALA A 268 16.50 6.41 -10.02
C ALA A 268 15.67 5.28 -9.38
N CYS A 269 14.95 5.51 -8.27
CA CYS A 269 13.95 4.59 -7.74
C CYS A 269 12.89 4.30 -8.79
N PHE A 270 12.30 5.34 -9.39
CA PHE A 270 11.07 5.23 -10.16
C PHE A 270 11.26 4.65 -11.58
N HIS A 271 12.51 4.58 -12.07
CA HIS A 271 12.81 4.14 -13.44
C HIS A 271 12.36 2.70 -13.76
N PRO A 272 12.72 1.64 -12.98
CA PRO A 272 12.28 0.28 -13.29
C PRO A 272 10.76 0.10 -13.22
N TYR A 273 10.10 0.80 -12.30
CA TYR A 273 8.65 0.72 -12.12
C TYR A 273 7.87 1.38 -13.24
N SER A 274 8.39 2.46 -13.83
CA SER A 274 7.80 3.05 -15.04
C SER A 274 7.74 2.01 -16.16
N SER A 275 8.82 1.25 -16.40
CA SER A 275 8.83 0.14 -17.37
C SER A 275 7.88 -1.01 -17.01
N LEU A 276 7.77 -1.37 -15.73
CA LEU A 276 6.80 -2.39 -15.27
C LEU A 276 5.35 -1.94 -15.49
N THR A 277 5.06 -0.66 -15.33
CA THR A 277 3.74 -0.06 -15.51
C THR A 277 3.28 -0.15 -16.95
N PHE A 278 4.17 0.13 -17.93
CA PHE A 278 3.87 -0.12 -19.34
C PHE A 278 3.60 -1.58 -19.65
N LYS A 279 4.43 -2.49 -19.13
CA LYS A 279 4.26 -3.92 -19.37
C LYS A 279 2.90 -4.46 -18.91
N HIS A 280 2.43 -4.07 -17.72
CA HIS A 280 1.15 -4.55 -17.21
C HIS A 280 -0.06 -3.97 -17.97
N MET A 281 0.04 -2.73 -18.46
CA MET A 281 -0.98 -2.15 -19.33
C MET A 281 -0.98 -2.74 -20.76
N ASP A 282 0.19 -3.02 -21.35
CA ASP A 282 0.30 -3.71 -22.65
C ASP A 282 -0.26 -5.14 -22.59
N ASP A 283 -0.07 -5.83 -21.46
CA ASP A 283 -0.65 -7.16 -21.19
C ASP A 283 -2.18 -7.11 -20.93
N GLY A 284 -2.82 -5.93 -20.93
CA GLY A 284 -4.26 -5.77 -20.66
C GLY A 284 -4.68 -6.01 -19.20
N LYS A 285 -3.73 -6.08 -18.26
CA LYS A 285 -3.97 -6.48 -16.86
C LYS A 285 -4.32 -5.32 -15.93
N GLY A 286 -4.38 -4.09 -16.43
CA GLY A 286 -4.45 -2.88 -15.61
C GLY A 286 -3.11 -2.57 -14.93
N GLY A 287 -3.05 -1.49 -14.14
CA GLY A 287 -1.83 -1.03 -13.45
C GLY A 287 -2.12 -0.12 -12.25
#